data_AF-A0A955KZX7-F1
#
_entry.id   AF-A0A955KZX7-F1
#
_cell.length_a   1.000
_cell.length_b   1.000
_cell.length_c   1.000
_cell.angle_alpha   90.00
_cell.angle_beta   90.00
_cell.angle_gamma   90.00
#
_symmetry.space_group_name_H-M   'P 1'
#
loop_
_entity.id
_entity.type
_entity.pdbx_description
1 polymer ?
#
loop_
_entity_poly.entity_id
_entity_poly.type
_entity_poly.pdbx_seq_one_letter_code
_entity_poly.pdbx_strand_id
1 'polypeptide(L)'
;VLRNFINAYKPKASVFYHSVGGFISAGSADCSLNYYAPGIELANTYGQYEVIEAGNPFTYEITGDITDWMAKNSLTGINVELSSAEGTEWERNLMGIQNLLENYGE
;
A
#
# COMPACT_ATOMS: atom_id res chain seq x y z
N VAL A 1 8.18 7.17 -15.95
CA VAL A 1 7.33 6.17 -16.63
C VAL A 1 6.14 5.76 -15.76
N LEU A 2 6.36 5.24 -14.55
CA LEU A 2 5.27 4.78 -13.66
C LEU A 2 4.20 5.84 -13.35
N ARG A 3 4.59 7.08 -12.98
CA ARG A 3 3.64 8.20 -12.81
C ARG A 3 2.69 8.38 -14.00
N ASN A 4 3.24 8.32 -15.23
CA ASN A 4 2.44 8.50 -16.43
C ASN A 4 1.49 7.32 -16.65
N PHE A 5 1.93 6.09 -16.34
CA PHE A 5 1.09 4.90 -16.37
C PHE A 5 -0.09 5.01 -15.40
N ILE A 6 0.18 5.35 -14.14
CA ILE A 6 -0.87 5.51 -13.12
C ILE A 6 -1.85 6.62 -13.53
N ASN A 7 -1.36 7.76 -14.03
CA ASN A 7 -2.24 8.83 -14.49
C ASN A 7 -3.10 8.44 -15.70
N ALA A 8 -2.58 7.58 -16.58
CA ALA A 8 -3.30 7.13 -17.77
C ALA A 8 -4.42 6.12 -17.42
N TYR A 9 -4.16 5.21 -16.49
CA TYR A 9 -5.08 4.10 -16.19
C TYR A 9 -5.89 4.28 -14.90
N LYS A 10 -5.46 5.15 -13.98
CA LYS A 10 -6.13 5.47 -12.71
C LYS A 10 -6.64 4.21 -11.98
N PRO A 11 -5.73 3.30 -11.58
CA PRO A 11 -6.13 2.03 -10.96
C PRO A 11 -6.96 2.25 -9.69
N LYS A 12 -7.99 1.40 -9.48
CA LYS A 12 -8.83 1.43 -8.27
C LYS A 12 -8.07 0.97 -7.02
N ALA A 13 -7.11 0.07 -7.20
CA ALA A 13 -6.25 -0.47 -6.17
C ALA A 13 -4.83 -0.63 -6.70
N SER A 14 -3.82 -0.31 -5.90
CA SER A 14 -2.40 -0.52 -6.23
C SER A 14 -1.67 -1.10 -5.03
N VAL A 15 -0.81 -2.09 -5.27
CA VAL A 15 0.00 -2.74 -4.24
C VAL A 15 1.46 -2.59 -4.61
N PHE A 16 2.26 -2.02 -3.70
CA PHE A 16 3.70 -1.88 -3.86
C PHE A 16 4.39 -2.80 -2.85
N TYR A 17 5.12 -3.79 -3.36
CA TYR A 17 5.83 -4.74 -2.51
C TYR A 17 7.23 -4.24 -2.17
N HIS A 18 7.55 -4.33 -0.89
CA HIS A 18 8.84 -4.03 -0.29
C HIS A 18 9.27 -5.21 0.61
N SER A 19 10.26 -5.04 1.47
CA SER A 19 10.80 -6.12 2.28
C SER A 19 11.35 -5.62 3.60
N VAL A 20 11.31 -6.50 4.61
CA VAL A 20 11.83 -6.31 5.97
C VAL A 20 11.02 -5.28 6.79
N GLY A 21 9.71 -5.50 6.90
CA GLY A 21 8.85 -4.77 7.84
C GLY A 21 7.75 -5.63 8.46
N GLY A 22 7.13 -6.53 7.69
CA GLY A 22 6.07 -7.42 8.18
C GLY A 22 4.71 -6.74 8.41
N PHE A 23 4.46 -5.59 7.78
CA PHE A 23 3.24 -4.80 7.92
C PHE A 23 2.76 -4.23 6.58
N ILE A 24 1.55 -3.67 6.58
CA ILE A 24 1.01 -2.87 5.48
C ILE A 24 0.81 -1.43 5.97
N SER A 25 1.16 -0.48 5.12
CA SER A 25 0.86 0.94 5.33
C SER A 25 0.20 1.56 4.09
N ALA A 26 -0.52 2.65 4.31
CA ALA A 26 -1.04 3.50 3.26
C ALA A 26 -0.28 4.82 3.21
N GLY A 27 -0.43 5.56 2.13
CA GLY A 27 0.16 6.90 1.99
C GLY A 27 -0.61 7.97 2.76
N SER A 28 0.05 9.09 3.02
CA SER A 28 -0.51 10.32 3.59
C SER A 28 -0.61 11.42 2.51
N ALA A 29 -1.79 12.02 2.37
CA ALA A 29 -2.02 13.07 1.37
C ALA A 29 -1.40 14.43 1.75
N ASP A 30 -1.17 14.65 3.04
CA ASP A 30 -0.67 15.90 3.63
C ASP A 30 0.73 15.75 4.25
N CYS A 31 1.42 14.63 3.97
CA CYS A 31 2.71 14.28 4.56
C CYS A 31 2.68 14.30 6.10
N SER A 32 1.51 14.06 6.68
CA SER A 32 1.34 13.88 8.12
C SER A 32 1.50 12.40 8.50
N LEU A 33 1.39 12.12 9.79
CA LEU A 33 1.34 10.75 10.30
C LEU A 33 -0.09 10.16 10.25
N ASN A 34 -1.04 10.84 9.60
CA ASN A 34 -2.38 10.33 9.37
C ASN A 34 -2.47 9.79 7.93
N TYR A 35 -2.87 8.53 7.80
CA TYR A 35 -2.96 7.89 6.50
C TYR A 35 -4.29 8.14 5.80
N TYR A 36 -4.25 8.08 4.48
CA TYR A 36 -5.39 8.29 3.60
C TYR A 36 -6.42 7.17 3.78
N ALA A 37 -7.64 7.53 4.18
CA ALA A 37 -8.67 6.56 4.58
C ALA A 37 -8.97 5.48 3.51
N PRO A 38 -9.11 5.80 2.20
CA PRO A 38 -9.24 4.77 1.16
C PRO A 38 -8.06 3.82 1.07
N GLY A 39 -6.85 4.27 1.41
CA GLY A 39 -5.67 3.42 1.50
C GLY A 39 -5.74 2.45 2.69
N ILE A 40 -6.23 2.90 3.84
CA ILE A 40 -6.48 2.02 5.01
C ILE A 40 -7.55 0.98 4.72
N GLU A 41 -8.63 1.37 4.02
CA GLU A 41 -9.64 0.43 3.57
C GLU A 41 -9.05 -0.62 2.61
N LEU A 42 -8.20 -0.19 1.67
CA LEU A 42 -7.50 -1.10 0.76
C LEU A 42 -6.55 -2.05 1.52
N ALA A 43 -5.81 -1.53 2.51
CA ALA A 43 -4.91 -2.31 3.35
C ALA A 43 -5.66 -3.39 4.14
N ASN A 44 -6.80 -3.03 4.74
CA ASN A 44 -7.66 -3.96 5.46
C ASN A 44 -8.30 -5.00 4.52
N THR A 45 -8.64 -4.61 3.29
CA THR A 45 -9.18 -5.54 2.28
C THR A 45 -8.13 -6.53 1.81
N TYR A 46 -6.90 -6.08 1.56
CA TYR A 46 -5.77 -6.97 1.30
C TYR A 46 -5.58 -7.92 2.48
N GLY A 47 -5.57 -7.37 3.70
CA GLY A 47 -5.49 -8.13 4.94
C GLY A 47 -4.15 -8.84 5.10
N GLN A 48 -4.14 -9.97 5.80
CA GLN A 48 -2.98 -10.85 5.98
C GLN A 48 -1.84 -10.30 6.84
N TYR A 49 -1.62 -8.99 6.90
CA TYR A 49 -0.58 -8.32 7.68
C TYR A 49 -1.18 -7.40 8.74
N GLU A 50 -0.35 -6.99 9.70
CA GLU A 50 -0.69 -5.86 10.56
C GLU A 50 -0.82 -4.61 9.70
N VAL A 51 -1.92 -3.87 9.87
CA VAL A 51 -2.15 -2.60 9.17
C VAL A 51 -1.75 -1.47 10.11
N ILE A 52 -0.80 -0.65 9.66
CA ILE A 52 -0.43 0.57 10.35
C ILE A 52 -1.45 1.63 9.97
N GLU A 53 -2.23 2.11 10.94
CA GLU A 53 -3.31 3.08 10.68
C GLU A 53 -2.84 4.54 10.80
N ALA A 54 -1.77 4.78 11.55
CA ALA A 54 -1.14 6.08 11.74
C ALA A 54 0.30 5.92 12.25
N GLY A 55 1.09 6.99 12.15
CA GLY A 55 2.47 7.02 12.62
C GLY A 55 3.49 6.79 11.50
N ASN A 56 4.75 6.64 11.90
CA ASN A 56 5.83 6.21 11.03
C ASN A 56 6.42 4.93 11.61
N PRO A 57 6.21 3.75 11.00
CA PRO A 57 6.76 2.50 11.51
C PRO A 57 8.27 2.37 11.25
N PHE A 58 8.87 3.30 10.49
CA PHE A 58 10.27 3.29 10.12
C PHE A 58 11.11 4.15 11.07
N THR A 59 12.39 3.79 11.20
CA THR A 59 13.37 4.52 12.04
C THR A 59 13.94 5.77 11.37
N TYR A 60 13.45 6.10 10.18
CA TYR A 60 13.92 7.18 9.33
C TYR A 60 12.74 7.95 8.72
N GLU A 61 13.00 9.19 8.31
CA GLU A 61 12.02 10.01 7.60
C GLU A 61 11.82 9.49 6.17
N ILE A 62 10.56 9.48 5.74
CA ILE A 62 10.18 9.08 4.38
C ILE A 62 9.78 10.33 3.62
N THR A 63 10.31 10.47 2.41
CA THR A 63 9.90 11.51 1.46
C THR A 63 9.83 10.93 0.06
N GLY A 64 8.87 11.40 -0.74
CA GLY A 64 8.71 10.96 -2.13
C GLY A 64 8.17 9.54 -2.30
N ASP A 65 7.52 8.97 -1.28
CA ASP A 65 6.77 7.72 -1.39
C ASP A 65 5.70 7.85 -2.48
N ILE A 66 5.58 6.78 -3.28
CA ILE A 66 4.54 6.68 -4.30
C ILE A 66 3.15 6.66 -3.69
N THR A 67 2.94 6.05 -2.52
CA THR A 67 1.62 5.99 -1.90
C THR A 67 1.19 7.36 -1.35
N ASP A 68 2.10 8.16 -0.80
CA ASP A 68 1.86 9.57 -0.44
C ASP A 68 1.48 10.40 -1.68
N TRP A 69 2.24 10.25 -2.76
CA TRP A 69 1.93 10.92 -4.02
C TRP A 69 0.56 10.50 -4.56
N MET A 70 0.22 9.21 -4.49
CA MET A 70 -1.09 8.70 -4.90
C MET A 70 -2.21 9.28 -4.02
N ALA A 71 -2.07 9.25 -2.71
CA ALA A 71 -3.03 9.82 -1.76
C ALA A 71 -3.29 11.31 -2.03
N LYS A 72 -2.23 12.10 -2.28
CA LYS A 72 -2.33 13.51 -2.66
C LYS A 72 -3.11 13.75 -3.96
N ASN A 73 -3.10 12.77 -4.88
CA ASN A 73 -3.84 12.80 -6.13
C ASN A 73 -5.19 12.06 -6.05
N SER A 74 -5.66 11.72 -4.84
CA SER A 74 -6.89 10.96 -4.62
C SER A 74 -6.89 9.60 -5.34
N LEU A 75 -5.73 8.96 -5.39
CA LEU A 75 -5.52 7.61 -5.91
C LEU A 75 -5.18 6.67 -4.74
N THR A 76 -5.60 5.41 -4.85
CA THR A 76 -5.47 4.44 -3.77
C THR A 76 -4.29 3.50 -4.00
N GLY A 77 -3.38 3.43 -3.03
CA GLY A 77 -2.26 2.49 -3.03
C GLY A 77 -1.79 2.17 -1.62
N ILE A 78 -1.23 0.97 -1.46
CA ILE A 78 -0.66 0.47 -0.20
C ILE A 78 0.76 -0.04 -0.42
N ASN A 79 1.58 0.04 0.63
CA ASN A 79 2.87 -0.62 0.72
C ASN A 79 2.70 -1.93 1.50
N VAL A 80 3.14 -3.04 0.93
CA VAL A 80 3.26 -4.33 1.63
C VAL A 80 4.73 -4.56 1.94
N GLU A 81 5.11 -4.42 3.21
CA GLU A 81 6.45 -4.71 3.69
C GLU A 81 6.53 -6.20 4.07
N LEU A 82 7.17 -7.03 3.24
CA LEU A 82 7.38 -8.44 3.55
C LEU A 82 8.19 -8.58 4.85
N SER A 83 8.09 -9.70 5.55
CA SER A 83 8.84 -9.96 6.79
C SER A 83 10.34 -10.18 6.56
N SER A 84 10.74 -10.55 5.34
CA SER A 84 12.15 -10.81 4.98
C SER A 84 12.43 -10.45 3.52
N ALA A 85 13.72 -10.39 3.16
CA ALA A 85 14.16 -10.22 1.78
C ALA A 85 14.32 -11.56 1.02
N GLU A 86 14.11 -12.70 1.69
CA GLU A 86 14.40 -14.03 1.14
C GLU A 86 13.13 -14.77 0.69
N GLY A 87 11.98 -14.42 1.26
CA GLY A 87 10.71 -15.08 0.99
C GLY A 87 9.71 -14.16 0.30
N THR A 88 8.93 -14.70 -0.63
CA THR A 88 7.81 -13.99 -1.27
C THR A 88 6.54 -14.02 -0.44
N GLU A 89 6.48 -14.86 0.60
CA GLU A 89 5.26 -15.10 1.39
C GLU A 89 4.07 -15.43 0.48
N TRP A 90 4.30 -16.33 -0.47
CA TRP A 90 3.44 -16.56 -1.64
C TRP A 90 1.98 -16.82 -1.26
N GLU A 91 1.69 -17.78 -0.38
CA GLU A 91 0.32 -18.13 0.01
C GLU A 91 -0.40 -16.93 0.63
N ARG A 92 0.31 -16.19 1.48
CA ARG A 92 -0.20 -14.99 2.15
C ARG A 92 -0.55 -13.90 1.13
N ASN A 93 0.37 -13.60 0.22
CA ASN A 93 0.18 -12.55 -0.77
C ASN A 93 -0.83 -12.94 -1.86
N LEU A 94 -0.91 -14.21 -2.22
CA LEU A 94 -1.94 -14.71 -3.13
C LEU A 94 -3.34 -14.48 -2.57
N MET A 95 -3.57 -14.81 -1.28
CA MET A 95 -4.85 -14.53 -0.62
C MET A 95 -5.17 -13.03 -0.61
N GLY A 96 -4.19 -12.18 -0.29
CA GLY A 96 -4.39 -10.73 -0.30
C GLY A 96 -4.76 -10.18 -1.68
N ILE A 97 -4.09 -10.62 -2.73
CA ILE A 97 -4.43 -10.25 -4.11
C ILE A 97 -5.80 -10.79 -4.52
N GLN A 98 -6.17 -12.01 -4.13
CA GLN A 98 -7.51 -12.55 -4.39
C GLN A 98 -8.60 -11.69 -3.75
N ASN A 99 -8.44 -11.30 -2.48
CA ASN A 99 -9.36 -10.38 -1.81
C ASN A 99 -9.49 -9.05 -2.56
N LEU A 100 -8.38 -8.49 -3.06
CA LEU A 100 -8.43 -7.27 -3.85
C LEU A 100 -9.16 -7.46 -5.18
N LEU A 101 -8.91 -8.56 -5.88
CA LEU A 101 -9.59 -8.86 -7.14
C LEU A 101 -11.09 -9.09 -6.93
N GLU A 102 -11.51 -9.71 -5.83
CA GLU A 102 -12.92 -9.89 -5.49
C GLU A 102 -13.64 -8.57 -5.20
N ASN A 103 -12.96 -7.59 -4.61
CA ASN A 103 -13.56 -6.31 -4.19
C ASN A 103 -13.37 -5.18 -5.21
N TYR A 104 -12.30 -5.22 -6.02
CA TYR A 104 -11.91 -4.14 -6.94
C TYR A 104 -11.70 -4.61 -8.39
N GLY A 105 -11.62 -5.92 -8.65
CA GLY A 105 -11.60 -6.48 -9.99
C GLY A 105 -12.98 -6.36 -10.64
N GLU A 106 -12.99 -6.09 -11.94
CA GLU A 106 -14.22 -6.03 -12.75
C GLU A 106 -14.54 -7.40 -13.38
#